data_AF-A0A5K1IZ05-F1
#
_entry.id   AF-A0A5K1IZ05-F1
#
_cell.length_a   1.000
_cell.length_b   1.000
_cell.length_c   1.000
_cell.angle_alpha   90.00
_cell.angle_beta   90.00
_cell.angle_gamma   90.00
#
_symmetry.space_group_name_H-M   'P 1'
#
loop_
_entity.id
_entity.type
_entity.pdbx_description
1 polymer ?
#
loop_
_entity_poly.entity_id
_entity_poly.type
_entity_poly.pdbx_seq_one_letter_code
_entity_poly.pdbx_strand_id
1 'polypeptide(L)'
;MTAIKQTSVCSEKHLARLRDYLSWDRDKALAHGTQNIIDDDRWFQEMADTRAAMGHDRPGKAGAKCTYMQHQILGFLPDECDLNGGKMTPELCMRYAREYVAERYPNQEVVMVLHRERCRADATDRYAVHLGINRSDLETGRRLDEGPARKAAASRVKTVRTLDERYGLRQLERGKANSRVHARQPGRAERDMARKGQAERSENARVRVAVARRIEEVGRMRDCPDRMGELERRLRRDGIELAKSKGGSLQYRFPSKSLGAVRKVNGGRLGFAVDRSTGITVRFTLRGIATAMRAFWELERKALENQNGRDD
;
A
#
# COMPACT_ATOMS: atom_id res chain seq x y z
N MET A 1 -0.18 10.83 4.74
CA MET A 1 -1.51 10.94 5.33
C MET A 1 -1.91 9.52 5.53
N THR A 2 -2.35 9.18 6.73
CA THR A 2 -2.92 7.89 7.03
C THR A 2 -4.09 7.64 6.05
N ALA A 3 -4.12 6.47 5.44
CA ALA A 3 -5.12 6.14 4.44
C ALA A 3 -6.38 5.63 5.13
N ILE A 4 -7.48 6.38 5.02
CA ILE A 4 -8.79 5.95 5.54
C ILE A 4 -9.68 5.36 4.44
N LYS A 5 -10.26 4.20 4.73
CA LYS A 5 -11.26 3.53 3.88
C LYS A 5 -12.47 3.15 4.72
N GLN A 6 -13.64 3.12 4.08
CA GLN A 6 -14.88 2.66 4.70
C GLN A 6 -15.67 1.77 3.74
N THR A 7 -16.22 0.69 4.29
CA THR A 7 -17.18 -0.18 3.61
C THR A 7 -18.38 -0.40 4.51
N SER A 8 -19.59 -0.22 3.97
CA SER A 8 -20.82 -0.55 4.71
C SER A 8 -21.11 -2.05 4.65
N VAL A 9 -21.38 -2.64 5.80
CA VAL A 9 -21.67 -4.08 5.93
C VAL A 9 -23.17 -4.27 5.83
N CYS A 10 -23.63 -4.68 4.64
CA CYS A 10 -25.06 -4.74 4.30
C CYS A 10 -25.63 -6.16 4.15
N SER A 11 -24.89 -7.19 4.58
CA SER A 11 -25.38 -8.57 4.56
C SER A 11 -24.82 -9.35 5.73
N GLU A 12 -25.59 -10.31 6.23
CA GLU A 12 -25.17 -11.21 7.32
C GLU A 12 -23.91 -11.99 6.96
N LYS A 13 -23.78 -12.44 5.70
CA LYS A 13 -22.57 -13.10 5.22
C LYS A 13 -21.33 -12.19 5.31
N HIS A 14 -21.48 -10.90 5.03
CA HIS A 14 -20.38 -9.95 5.19
C HIS A 14 -20.10 -9.68 6.67
N LEU A 15 -21.16 -9.60 7.48
CA LEU A 15 -21.07 -9.42 8.92
C LEU A 15 -20.32 -10.56 9.62
N ALA A 16 -20.64 -11.81 9.29
CA ALA A 16 -19.95 -13.00 9.81
C ALA A 16 -18.46 -13.03 9.40
N ARG A 17 -18.15 -12.71 8.14
CA ARG A 17 -16.75 -12.61 7.69
C ARG A 17 -15.99 -11.51 8.41
N LEU A 18 -16.66 -10.41 8.73
CA LEU A 18 -16.04 -9.31 9.45
C LEU A 18 -15.79 -9.65 10.91
N ARG A 19 -16.73 -10.36 11.57
CA ARG A 19 -16.51 -10.94 12.90
C ARG A 19 -15.24 -11.78 12.93
N ASP A 20 -15.12 -12.74 12.01
CA ASP A 20 -13.95 -13.62 11.97
C ASP A 20 -12.65 -12.87 11.63
N TYR A 21 -12.76 -11.71 10.97
CA TYR A 21 -11.62 -10.87 10.63
C TYR A 21 -11.21 -9.91 11.78
N LEU A 22 -12.15 -9.58 12.67
CA LEU A 22 -11.95 -8.75 13.85
C LEU A 22 -11.80 -9.58 15.14
N SER A 23 -11.81 -10.91 15.04
CA SER A 23 -11.51 -11.81 16.15
C SER A 23 -10.01 -11.70 16.51
N TRP A 24 -9.76 -11.64 17.81
CA TRP A 24 -8.42 -11.44 18.38
C TRP A 24 -7.61 -12.73 18.43
N ASP A 25 -8.28 -13.89 18.35
CA ASP A 25 -7.68 -15.23 18.39
C ASP A 25 -6.91 -15.62 17.11
N ARG A 26 -6.76 -14.69 16.16
CA ARG A 26 -5.96 -14.92 14.96
C ARG A 26 -4.52 -14.48 15.17
N ASP A 27 -3.58 -15.31 14.69
CA ASP A 27 -2.13 -15.05 14.57
C ASP A 27 -1.71 -13.74 13.87
N LYS A 28 -2.66 -12.93 13.41
CA LYS A 28 -2.44 -11.67 12.67
C LYS A 28 -2.82 -10.42 13.46
N ALA A 29 -3.54 -10.57 14.58
CA ALA A 29 -3.85 -9.46 15.48
C ALA A 29 -2.62 -9.12 16.32
N LEU A 30 -2.12 -7.90 16.17
CA LEU A 30 -0.99 -7.41 16.96
C LEU A 30 -1.45 -6.72 18.25
N ALA A 31 -2.64 -6.14 18.22
CA ALA A 31 -3.28 -5.47 19.35
C ALA A 31 -4.77 -5.30 19.04
N HIS A 32 -5.57 -5.12 20.09
CA HIS A 32 -6.99 -4.85 19.97
C HIS A 32 -7.47 -3.86 21.03
N GLY A 33 -8.72 -3.46 20.92
CA GLY A 33 -9.41 -2.68 21.95
C GLY A 33 -10.84 -2.40 21.52
N THR A 34 -11.63 -1.91 22.46
CA THR A 34 -13.04 -1.58 22.25
C THR A 34 -13.34 -0.17 22.74
N GLN A 35 -14.49 0.37 22.33
CA GLN A 35 -15.09 1.57 22.89
C GLN A 35 -16.58 1.33 23.07
N ASN A 36 -17.10 1.72 24.23
CA ASN A 36 -18.51 1.55 24.61
C ASN A 36 -19.01 0.11 24.54
N ILE A 37 -18.12 -0.88 24.70
CA ILE A 37 -18.47 -2.30 24.82
C ILE A 37 -18.22 -2.71 26.26
N ILE A 38 -19.14 -3.46 26.83
CA ILE A 38 -19.09 -3.91 28.23
C ILE A 38 -18.33 -5.23 28.31
N ASP A 39 -18.70 -6.20 27.48
CA ASP A 39 -18.06 -7.51 27.42
C ASP A 39 -17.28 -7.67 26.11
N ASP A 40 -15.97 -7.48 26.23
CA ASP A 40 -14.99 -7.55 25.15
C ASP A 40 -15.01 -8.90 24.41
N ASP A 41 -15.23 -10.02 25.10
CA ASP A 41 -15.29 -11.35 24.51
C ASP A 41 -16.60 -11.59 23.75
N ARG A 42 -17.65 -10.87 24.14
CA ARG A 42 -18.99 -10.94 23.55
C ARG A 42 -19.32 -9.75 22.65
N TRP A 43 -18.34 -8.92 22.29
CA TRP A 43 -18.54 -7.68 21.54
C TRP A 43 -19.47 -7.81 20.33
N PHE A 44 -19.38 -8.93 19.59
CA PHE A 44 -20.18 -9.13 18.38
C PHE A 44 -21.66 -9.37 18.70
N GLN A 45 -21.93 -10.14 19.76
CA GLN A 45 -23.29 -10.39 20.24
C GLN A 45 -23.86 -9.13 20.89
N GLU A 46 -23.06 -8.44 21.72
CA GLU A 46 -23.48 -7.18 22.36
C GLU A 46 -23.89 -6.13 21.32
N MET A 47 -23.05 -5.90 20.29
CA MET A 47 -23.41 -5.01 19.19
C MET A 47 -24.68 -5.45 18.44
N ALA A 48 -24.95 -6.75 18.35
CA ALA A 48 -26.17 -7.26 17.73
C ALA A 48 -27.40 -7.01 18.62
N ASP A 49 -27.29 -7.25 19.91
CA ASP A 49 -28.34 -7.01 20.90
C ASP A 49 -28.71 -5.52 20.94
N THR A 50 -27.70 -4.63 20.92
CA THR A 50 -27.89 -3.18 20.83
C THR A 50 -28.65 -2.77 19.56
N ARG A 51 -28.33 -3.36 18.41
CA ARG A 51 -29.08 -3.07 17.17
C ARG A 51 -30.49 -3.61 17.22
N ALA A 52 -30.68 -4.81 17.74
CA ALA A 52 -31.99 -5.44 17.85
C ALA A 52 -32.91 -4.61 18.75
N ALA A 53 -32.42 -4.21 19.93
CA ALA A 53 -33.13 -3.37 20.88
C ALA A 53 -33.56 -2.02 20.28
N MET A 54 -32.74 -1.44 19.41
CA MET A 54 -33.04 -0.16 18.73
C MET A 54 -33.78 -0.33 17.39
N GLY A 55 -34.13 -1.55 16.98
CA GLY A 55 -34.80 -1.81 15.69
C GLY A 55 -33.92 -1.49 14.46
N HIS A 56 -32.60 -1.54 14.63
CA HIS A 56 -31.62 -1.14 13.61
C HIS A 56 -31.23 -2.27 12.65
N ASP A 57 -31.65 -3.51 12.89
CA ASP A 57 -31.43 -4.65 11.98
C ASP A 57 -32.36 -4.69 10.77
N ARG A 58 -33.18 -3.64 10.58
CA ARG A 58 -34.05 -3.46 9.41
C ARG A 58 -33.64 -2.24 8.59
N PRO A 59 -33.89 -2.24 7.26
CA PRO A 59 -33.66 -1.06 6.44
C PRO A 59 -34.43 0.16 6.97
N GLY A 60 -33.81 1.34 6.94
CA GLY A 60 -34.49 2.57 7.34
C GLY A 60 -35.47 3.12 6.32
N LYS A 61 -35.49 2.56 5.10
CA LYS A 61 -36.42 2.90 4.02
C LYS A 61 -36.76 1.64 3.24
N ALA A 62 -38.02 1.53 2.81
CA ALA A 62 -38.46 0.45 1.92
C ALA A 62 -37.56 0.38 0.67
N GLY A 63 -37.14 -0.83 0.31
CA GLY A 63 -36.24 -1.10 -0.83
C GLY A 63 -34.76 -0.75 -0.59
N ALA A 64 -34.39 -0.18 0.56
CA ALA A 64 -32.99 0.07 0.89
C ALA A 64 -32.33 -1.18 1.50
N LYS A 65 -31.00 -1.26 1.41
CA LYS A 65 -30.24 -2.27 2.14
C LYS A 65 -30.15 -1.90 3.61
N CYS A 66 -30.38 -2.87 4.48
CA CYS A 66 -29.94 -2.75 5.88
C CYS A 66 -28.40 -2.69 5.89
N THR A 67 -27.84 -1.92 6.81
CA THR A 67 -26.40 -2.02 7.10
C THR A 67 -26.25 -2.16 8.60
N TYR A 68 -25.51 -3.18 8.99
CA TYR A 68 -25.36 -3.60 10.37
C TYR A 68 -24.23 -2.81 11.03
N MET A 69 -23.14 -2.58 10.29
CA MET A 69 -21.98 -1.85 10.79
C MET A 69 -21.19 -1.17 9.68
N GLN A 70 -20.35 -0.20 10.03
CA GLN A 70 -19.32 0.32 9.14
C GLN A 70 -18.00 -0.38 9.44
N HIS A 71 -17.36 -0.90 8.39
CA HIS A 71 -15.97 -1.36 8.46
C HIS A 71 -15.06 -0.23 7.99
N GLN A 72 -14.28 0.34 8.90
CA GLN A 72 -13.26 1.31 8.55
C GLN A 72 -11.85 0.76 8.71
N ILE A 73 -10.92 1.32 7.95
CA ILE A 73 -9.51 0.93 8.00
C ILE A 73 -8.67 2.20 8.04
N LEU A 74 -7.87 2.35 9.10
CA LEU A 74 -6.81 3.34 9.22
C LEU A 74 -5.48 2.68 8.83
N GLY A 75 -5.08 2.84 7.57
CA GLY A 75 -3.84 2.29 7.03
C GLY A 75 -2.69 3.28 7.14
N PHE A 76 -1.73 2.99 8.01
CA PHE A 76 -0.55 3.84 8.17
C PHE A 76 0.38 3.70 6.96
N LEU A 77 1.04 4.80 6.60
CA LEU A 77 2.02 4.75 5.51
C LEU A 77 3.19 3.84 5.93
N PRO A 78 3.70 2.99 5.03
CA PRO A 78 4.84 2.13 5.35
C PRO A 78 6.02 2.91 5.94
N ASP A 79 6.38 4.05 5.32
CA ASP A 79 7.48 4.93 5.78
C ASP A 79 7.30 5.44 7.21
N GLU A 80 6.07 5.52 7.71
CA GLU A 80 5.78 6.03 9.05
C GLU A 80 5.78 4.91 10.09
N CYS A 81 5.71 3.63 9.68
CA CYS A 81 5.71 2.48 10.59
C CYS A 81 7.13 2.16 11.09
N ASP A 82 7.27 1.80 12.37
CA ASP A 82 8.55 1.47 13.01
C ASP A 82 9.31 0.34 12.32
N LEU A 83 8.59 -0.65 11.78
CA LEU A 83 9.13 -1.78 11.02
C LEU A 83 9.85 -1.36 9.72
N ASN A 84 9.72 -0.09 9.31
CA ASN A 84 10.43 0.53 8.18
C ASN A 84 11.29 1.74 8.60
N GLY A 85 11.58 1.90 9.89
CA GLY A 85 12.34 3.03 10.44
C GLY A 85 11.52 4.30 10.67
N GLY A 86 10.19 4.20 10.64
CA GLY A 86 9.26 5.27 11.02
C GLY A 86 9.01 5.34 12.53
N LYS A 87 8.09 6.21 12.95
CA LYS A 87 7.78 6.44 14.38
C LYS A 87 6.60 5.63 14.90
N MET A 88 5.73 5.15 14.01
CA MET A 88 4.45 4.53 14.38
C MET A 88 4.68 3.08 14.78
N THR A 89 4.71 2.85 16.10
CA THR A 89 4.67 1.53 16.71
C THR A 89 3.24 0.99 16.80
N PRO A 90 3.03 -0.32 17.06
CA PRO A 90 1.71 -0.88 17.32
C PRO A 90 0.89 -0.10 18.37
N GLU A 91 1.53 0.31 19.46
CA GLU A 91 0.90 1.05 20.56
C GLU A 91 0.46 2.45 20.11
N LEU A 92 1.31 3.14 19.34
CA LEU A 92 0.99 4.45 18.77
C LEU A 92 -0.13 4.36 17.73
N CYS A 93 -0.13 3.31 16.91
CA CYS A 93 -1.22 3.03 15.97
C CYS A 93 -2.55 2.82 16.69
N MET A 94 -2.57 2.06 17.79
CA MET A 94 -3.78 1.85 18.59
C MET A 94 -4.23 3.12 19.33
N ARG A 95 -3.29 3.91 19.87
CA ARG A 95 -3.61 5.21 20.49
C ARG A 95 -4.23 6.16 19.48
N TYR A 96 -3.63 6.28 18.30
CA TYR A 96 -4.18 7.05 17.19
C TYR A 96 -5.60 6.61 16.84
N ALA A 97 -5.86 5.30 16.76
CA ALA A 97 -7.18 4.77 16.46
C ALA A 97 -8.20 5.08 17.56
N ARG A 98 -7.82 4.97 18.84
CA ARG A 98 -8.68 5.36 19.96
C ARG A 98 -9.05 6.84 19.92
N GLU A 99 -8.09 7.73 19.67
CA GLU A 99 -8.37 9.16 19.52
C GLU A 99 -9.27 9.45 18.32
N TYR A 100 -9.05 8.76 17.19
CA TYR A 100 -9.93 8.87 16.02
C TYR A 100 -11.37 8.45 16.34
N VAL A 101 -11.54 7.32 17.02
CA VAL A 101 -12.86 6.79 17.38
C VAL A 101 -13.54 7.69 18.41
N ALA A 102 -12.84 8.15 19.44
CA ALA A 102 -13.39 9.06 20.45
C ALA A 102 -13.85 10.39 19.83
N GLU A 103 -13.10 10.96 18.87
CA GLU A 103 -13.47 12.22 18.22
C GLU A 103 -14.66 12.06 17.25
N ARG A 104 -14.77 10.91 16.58
CA ARG A 104 -15.75 10.71 15.50
C ARG A 104 -17.01 10.00 15.93
N TYR A 105 -16.88 9.06 16.84
CA TYR A 105 -17.88 8.08 17.18
C TYR A 105 -18.01 7.93 18.70
N PRO A 106 -18.14 9.03 19.46
CA PRO A 106 -18.11 8.99 20.93
C PRO A 106 -19.18 8.08 21.53
N ASN A 107 -20.29 7.89 20.81
CA ASN A 107 -21.48 7.19 21.29
C ASN A 107 -21.71 5.84 20.59
N GLN A 108 -20.80 5.40 19.72
CA GLN A 108 -20.94 4.11 19.05
C GLN A 108 -20.17 3.05 19.82
N GLU A 109 -20.68 1.82 19.80
CA GLU A 109 -19.90 0.64 20.11
C GLU A 109 -18.90 0.41 18.98
N VAL A 110 -17.61 0.32 19.30
CA VAL A 110 -16.54 0.15 18.31
C VAL A 110 -15.56 -0.93 18.76
N VAL A 111 -15.26 -1.87 17.87
CA VAL A 111 -14.15 -2.82 18.03
C VAL A 111 -12.99 -2.40 17.13
N MET A 112 -11.77 -2.49 17.65
CA MET A 112 -10.54 -2.07 16.99
C MET A 112 -9.56 -3.23 16.98
N VAL A 113 -9.00 -3.55 15.81
CA VAL A 113 -7.98 -4.59 15.68
C VAL A 113 -6.85 -4.10 14.79
N LEU A 114 -5.63 -4.15 15.32
CA LEU A 114 -4.41 -3.83 14.60
C LEU A 114 -3.88 -5.07 13.89
N HIS A 115 -3.68 -4.95 12.57
CA HIS A 115 -3.02 -5.96 11.75
C HIS A 115 -1.71 -5.46 11.16
N ARG A 116 -0.76 -6.38 11.01
CA ARG A 116 0.38 -6.23 10.10
C ARG A 116 -0.04 -6.68 8.70
N GLU A 117 -0.16 -5.73 7.79
CA GLU A 117 -0.49 -6.02 6.40
C GLU A 117 0.78 -6.05 5.54
N ARG A 118 1.04 -7.22 4.93
CA ARG A 118 2.11 -7.38 3.95
C ARG A 118 1.63 -7.11 2.52
N CYS A 119 2.25 -6.16 1.84
CA CYS A 119 2.02 -5.98 0.42
C CYS A 119 2.73 -7.09 -0.37
N ARG A 120 1.97 -7.92 -1.09
CA ARG A 120 2.55 -8.99 -1.94
C ARG A 120 3.38 -8.46 -3.12
N ALA A 121 3.11 -7.24 -3.60
CA ALA A 121 3.74 -6.72 -4.81
C ALA A 121 5.17 -6.22 -4.59
N ASP A 122 5.50 -5.72 -3.40
CA ASP A 122 6.82 -5.18 -3.07
C ASP A 122 7.31 -5.58 -1.67
N ALA A 123 6.70 -6.64 -1.12
CA ALA A 123 6.99 -7.23 0.18
C ALA A 123 6.96 -6.27 1.38
N THR A 124 6.50 -5.02 1.18
CA THR A 124 6.52 -3.98 2.20
C THR A 124 5.42 -4.23 3.22
N ASP A 125 5.78 -4.17 4.50
CA ASP A 125 4.83 -4.28 5.60
C ASP A 125 4.33 -2.90 6.03
N ARG A 126 3.10 -2.86 6.54
CA ARG A 126 2.53 -1.69 7.22
C ARG A 126 1.60 -2.13 8.33
N TYR A 127 1.31 -1.20 9.22
CA TYR A 127 0.22 -1.33 10.16
C TYR A 127 -1.10 -0.82 9.58
N ALA A 128 -2.18 -1.52 9.91
CA ALA A 128 -3.54 -1.09 9.62
C ALA A 128 -4.45 -1.42 10.80
N VAL A 129 -5.18 -0.43 11.31
CA VAL A 129 -6.22 -0.66 12.32
C VAL A 129 -7.55 -0.80 11.61
N HIS A 130 -8.20 -1.94 11.80
CA HIS A 130 -9.56 -2.21 11.35
C HIS A 130 -10.55 -1.86 12.45
N LEU A 131 -11.57 -1.09 12.10
CA LEU A 131 -12.62 -0.63 13.00
C LEU A 131 -13.93 -1.25 12.58
N GLY A 132 -14.58 -1.96 13.50
CA GLY A 132 -15.98 -2.34 13.39
C GLY A 132 -16.82 -1.35 14.18
N ILE A 133 -17.54 -0.46 13.50
CA ILE A 133 -18.34 0.60 14.14
C ILE A 133 -19.81 0.21 14.05
N ASN A 134 -20.47 0.04 15.19
CA ASN A 134 -21.89 -0.27 15.20
C ASN A 134 -22.69 0.89 14.62
N ARG A 135 -23.81 0.57 13.97
CA ARG A 135 -24.68 1.60 13.41
C ARG A 135 -25.51 2.31 14.49
N SER A 136 -25.73 1.70 15.64
CA SER A 136 -26.48 2.31 16.74
C SER A 136 -25.70 3.43 17.41
N ASP A 137 -26.34 4.57 17.62
CA ASP A 137 -25.85 5.64 18.49
C ASP A 137 -26.49 5.49 19.86
N LEU A 138 -25.66 5.20 20.88
CA LEU A 138 -26.10 4.88 22.24
C LEU A 138 -26.75 6.07 22.96
N GLU A 139 -26.35 7.30 22.62
CA GLU A 139 -26.87 8.51 23.25
C GLU A 139 -28.24 8.90 22.66
N THR A 140 -28.35 8.88 21.34
CA THR A 140 -29.54 9.39 20.63
C THR A 140 -30.55 8.30 20.28
N GLY A 141 -30.16 7.03 20.35
CA GLY A 141 -30.96 5.90 19.87
C GLY A 141 -31.16 5.88 18.35
N ARG A 142 -30.47 6.75 17.61
CA ARG A 142 -30.60 6.85 16.14
C ARG A 142 -29.55 6.00 15.44
N ARG A 143 -29.74 5.82 14.14
CA ARG A 143 -28.72 5.23 13.26
C ARG A 143 -27.63 6.26 12.98
N LEU A 144 -26.39 5.79 12.93
CA LEU A 144 -25.22 6.54 12.49
C LEU A 144 -25.47 7.16 11.11
N ASP A 145 -25.51 8.48 11.06
CA ASP A 145 -25.63 9.28 9.85
C ASP A 145 -24.41 10.20 9.70
N GLU A 146 -23.55 9.86 8.74
CA GLU A 146 -22.39 10.69 8.38
C GLU A 146 -22.70 11.65 7.22
N GLY A 147 -23.96 11.73 6.81
CA GLY A 147 -24.44 12.47 5.66
C GLY A 147 -24.08 11.82 4.31
N PRO A 148 -24.21 12.58 3.20
CA PRO A 148 -23.94 12.09 1.86
C PRO A 148 -22.52 11.52 1.72
N ALA A 149 -22.37 10.40 1.00
CA ALA A 149 -21.12 9.63 0.93
C ALA A 149 -19.85 10.46 0.66
N ARG A 150 -19.93 11.47 -0.21
CA ARG A 150 -18.80 12.36 -0.52
C ARG A 150 -18.46 13.31 0.63
N LYS A 151 -19.46 13.85 1.32
CA LYS A 151 -19.28 14.70 2.51
C LYS A 151 -18.75 13.88 3.67
N ALA A 152 -19.30 12.68 3.89
CA ALA A 152 -18.83 11.73 4.89
C ALA A 152 -17.35 11.37 4.68
N ALA A 153 -16.95 11.04 3.45
CA ALA A 153 -15.56 10.75 3.11
C ALA A 153 -14.63 11.95 3.34
N ALA A 154 -15.03 13.15 2.93
CA ALA A 154 -14.26 14.37 3.16
C ALA A 154 -14.11 14.69 4.65
N SER A 155 -15.18 14.50 5.43
CA SER A 155 -15.20 14.70 6.88
C SER A 155 -14.23 13.75 7.59
N ARG A 156 -14.24 12.46 7.25
CA ARG A 156 -13.28 11.48 7.77
C ARG A 156 -11.83 11.84 7.44
N VAL A 157 -11.57 12.26 6.19
CA VAL A 157 -10.24 12.71 5.76
C VAL A 157 -9.79 13.95 6.54
N LYS A 158 -10.71 14.88 6.87
CA LYS A 158 -10.39 16.06 7.68
C LYS A 158 -9.91 15.67 9.09
N THR A 159 -10.62 14.75 9.75
CA THR A 159 -10.19 14.25 11.07
C THR A 159 -8.84 13.55 10.99
N VAL A 160 -8.63 12.70 9.99
CA VAL A 160 -7.34 12.04 9.77
C VAL A 160 -6.21 13.04 9.53
N ARG A 161 -6.45 14.12 8.78
CA ARG A 161 -5.45 15.18 8.60
C ARG A 161 -5.06 15.84 9.91
N THR A 162 -6.06 16.17 10.72
CA THR A 162 -5.87 16.82 12.03
C THR A 162 -5.08 15.92 12.99
N LEU A 163 -5.39 14.62 13.01
CA LEU A 163 -4.64 13.63 13.78
C LEU A 163 -3.23 13.42 13.24
N ASP A 164 -3.07 13.23 11.93
CA ASP A 164 -1.75 13.12 11.31
C ASP A 164 -0.88 14.34 11.64
N GLU A 165 -1.43 15.56 11.66
CA GLU A 165 -0.73 16.78 12.10
C GLU A 165 -0.30 16.69 13.58
N ARG A 166 -1.21 16.31 14.50
CA ARG A 166 -0.89 16.09 15.92
C ARG A 166 0.21 15.06 16.13
N TYR A 167 0.21 13.98 15.34
CA TYR A 167 1.21 12.92 15.40
C TYR A 167 2.46 13.23 14.56
N GLY A 168 2.51 14.38 13.89
CA GLY A 168 3.61 14.82 13.01
C GLY A 168 3.85 13.87 11.83
N LEU A 169 2.81 13.23 11.30
CA LEU A 169 2.86 12.29 10.18
C LEU A 169 2.82 13.06 8.85
N ARG A 170 3.59 12.59 7.86
CA ARG A 170 3.62 13.24 6.55
C ARG A 170 2.26 13.21 5.90
N GLN A 171 1.78 14.32 5.32
CA GLN A 171 0.53 14.36 4.54
C GLN A 171 0.70 13.77 3.11
N LEU A 172 -0.37 13.18 2.56
CA LEU A 172 -0.37 12.73 1.17
C LEU A 172 -0.66 13.91 0.25
N GLU A 173 0.19 14.11 -0.74
CA GLU A 173 0.01 15.13 -1.75
C GLU A 173 -0.51 14.53 -3.07
N ARG A 174 -1.48 15.21 -3.68
CA ARG A 174 -2.06 14.76 -4.96
C ARG A 174 -0.97 14.70 -6.03
N GLY A 175 -0.79 13.52 -6.62
CA GLY A 175 0.13 13.30 -7.73
C GLY A 175 1.58 13.01 -7.33
N LYS A 176 1.94 13.10 -6.05
CA LYS A 176 3.25 12.67 -5.54
C LYS A 176 3.22 11.20 -5.10
N ALA A 177 4.39 10.62 -4.90
CA ALA A 177 4.52 9.26 -4.40
C ALA A 177 4.04 9.20 -2.93
N ASN A 178 3.20 8.21 -2.62
CA ASN A 178 2.59 8.06 -1.30
C ASN A 178 3.58 7.54 -0.24
N SER A 179 4.68 6.93 -0.66
CA SER A 179 5.72 6.39 0.21
C SER A 179 7.03 6.25 -0.59
N ARG A 180 8.17 6.42 0.08
CA ARG A 180 9.53 6.22 -0.46
C ARG A 180 9.92 4.75 -0.46
N VAL A 181 9.37 3.97 0.48
CA VAL A 181 9.61 2.53 0.63
C VAL A 181 8.71 1.72 -0.32
N HIS A 182 7.44 2.13 -0.46
CA HIS A 182 6.43 1.47 -1.28
C HIS A 182 6.53 1.87 -2.76
N ALA A 183 6.79 0.91 -3.63
CA ALA A 183 6.73 1.13 -5.07
C ALA A 183 5.27 1.39 -5.47
N ARG A 184 5.02 2.37 -6.36
CA ARG A 184 3.65 2.67 -6.81
C ARG A 184 3.00 1.41 -7.39
N GLN A 185 1.89 0.97 -6.78
CA GLN A 185 1.17 -0.21 -7.25
C GLN A 185 0.75 -0.06 -8.72
N PRO A 186 0.69 -1.16 -9.49
CA PRO A 186 0.23 -1.14 -10.88
C PRO A 186 -1.14 -0.50 -10.99
N GLY A 187 -1.33 0.33 -12.02
CA GLY A 187 -2.59 1.02 -12.29
C GLY A 187 -3.72 0.05 -12.63
N ARG A 188 -4.98 0.51 -12.64
CA ARG A 188 -6.17 -0.33 -12.94
C ARG A 188 -6.03 -1.09 -14.27
N ALA A 189 -5.51 -0.44 -15.31
CA ALA A 189 -5.25 -1.06 -16.61
C ALA A 189 -4.14 -2.13 -16.55
N GLU A 190 -3.09 -1.91 -15.76
CA GLU A 190 -2.01 -2.88 -15.59
C GLU A 190 -2.46 -4.10 -14.78
N ARG A 191 -3.33 -3.90 -13.78
CA ARG A 191 -3.98 -5.00 -13.03
C ARG A 191 -4.93 -5.80 -13.93
N ASP A 192 -5.66 -5.14 -14.81
CA ASP A 192 -6.56 -5.81 -15.75
C ASP A 192 -5.79 -6.64 -16.79
N MET A 193 -4.68 -6.11 -17.32
CA MET A 193 -3.78 -6.87 -18.20
C MET A 193 -3.08 -8.03 -17.48
N ALA A 194 -2.66 -7.84 -16.22
CA ALA A 194 -2.09 -8.92 -15.41
C ALA A 194 -3.14 -10.01 -15.10
N ARG A 195 -4.38 -9.63 -14.78
CA ARG A 195 -5.50 -10.57 -14.59
C ARG A 195 -5.79 -11.38 -15.85
N LYS A 196 -5.58 -10.80 -17.03
CA LYS A 196 -5.75 -11.46 -18.33
C LYS A 196 -4.54 -12.28 -18.78
N GLY A 197 -3.48 -12.41 -17.95
CA GLY A 197 -2.25 -13.12 -18.33
C GLY A 197 -1.42 -12.40 -19.40
N GLN A 198 -1.69 -11.11 -19.64
CA GLN A 198 -1.08 -10.31 -20.71
C GLN A 198 -0.04 -9.31 -20.17
N ALA A 199 0.42 -9.46 -18.93
CA ALA A 199 1.41 -8.57 -18.31
C ALA A 199 2.69 -8.46 -19.16
N GLU A 200 3.12 -9.57 -19.76
CA GLU A 200 4.30 -9.70 -20.62
C GLU A 200 4.13 -9.01 -21.99
N ARG A 201 2.89 -8.74 -22.41
CA ARG A 201 2.58 -8.02 -23.66
C ARG A 201 2.56 -6.50 -23.50
N SER A 202 2.70 -5.97 -22.28
CA SER A 202 2.74 -4.53 -22.07
C SER A 202 4.09 -3.95 -22.47
N GLU A 203 4.09 -2.86 -23.22
CA GLU A 203 5.32 -2.19 -23.68
C GLU A 203 6.22 -1.80 -22.51
N ASN A 204 5.63 -1.42 -21.37
CA ASN A 204 6.36 -1.15 -20.13
C ASN A 204 7.07 -2.42 -19.60
N ALA A 205 6.46 -3.60 -19.65
CA ALA A 205 7.10 -4.84 -19.20
C ALA A 205 8.28 -5.22 -20.10
N ARG A 206 8.13 -5.10 -21.42
CA ARG A 206 9.25 -5.26 -22.36
C ARG A 206 10.41 -4.32 -22.03
N VAL A 207 10.10 -3.05 -21.78
CA VAL A 207 11.12 -2.06 -21.40
C VAL A 207 11.74 -2.38 -20.04
N ARG A 208 10.97 -2.85 -19.05
CA ARG A 208 11.53 -3.30 -17.76
C ARG A 208 12.55 -4.42 -17.94
N VAL A 209 12.22 -5.44 -18.74
CA VAL A 209 13.10 -6.59 -19.00
C VAL A 209 14.36 -6.13 -19.74
N ALA A 210 14.21 -5.33 -20.80
CA ALA A 210 15.33 -4.80 -21.56
C ALA A 210 16.27 -3.95 -20.66
N VAL A 211 15.70 -3.04 -19.86
CA VAL A 211 16.48 -2.19 -18.96
C VAL A 211 17.18 -3.00 -17.88
N ALA A 212 16.50 -3.97 -17.26
CA ALA A 212 17.11 -4.81 -16.23
C ALA A 212 18.28 -5.62 -16.79
N ARG A 213 18.09 -6.24 -17.96
CA ARG A 213 19.15 -6.98 -18.67
C ARG A 213 20.37 -6.09 -18.95
N ARG A 214 20.17 -4.87 -19.48
CA ARG A 214 21.31 -3.97 -19.75
C ARG A 214 22.02 -3.52 -18.47
N ILE A 215 21.29 -3.35 -17.38
CA ILE A 215 21.90 -3.01 -16.07
C ILE A 215 22.76 -4.15 -15.55
N GLU A 216 22.31 -5.40 -15.67
CA GLU A 216 23.09 -6.59 -15.32
C GLU A 216 24.36 -6.69 -16.17
N GLU A 217 24.21 -6.62 -17.51
CA GLU A 217 25.33 -6.70 -18.44
C GLU A 217 26.41 -5.64 -18.16
N VAL A 218 26.00 -4.40 -17.87
CA VAL A 218 26.92 -3.30 -17.55
C VAL A 218 27.49 -3.41 -16.13
N GLY A 219 26.68 -3.89 -15.19
CA GLY A 219 27.12 -4.14 -13.81
C GLY A 219 28.26 -5.17 -13.74
N ARG A 220 28.21 -6.22 -14.57
CA ARG A 220 29.26 -7.24 -14.63
C ARG A 220 30.52 -6.83 -15.41
N MET A 221 30.55 -5.66 -16.05
CA MET A 221 31.75 -5.23 -16.77
C MET A 221 32.90 -4.91 -15.80
N ARG A 222 34.07 -5.46 -16.11
CA ARG A 222 35.32 -5.25 -15.38
C ARG A 222 35.81 -3.80 -15.56
N ASP A 223 36.03 -3.40 -16.81
CA ASP A 223 36.67 -2.14 -17.16
C ASP A 223 35.69 -1.15 -17.81
N CYS A 224 34.74 -0.67 -17.01
CA CYS A 224 33.80 0.34 -17.45
C CYS A 224 33.90 1.60 -16.57
N PRO A 225 34.68 2.63 -16.98
CA PRO A 225 34.86 3.85 -16.19
C PRO A 225 33.55 4.65 -16.10
N ASP A 226 32.74 4.66 -17.17
CA ASP A 226 31.40 5.27 -17.18
C ASP A 226 30.30 4.23 -17.46
N ARG A 227 29.89 3.52 -16.40
CA ARG A 227 28.78 2.55 -16.45
C ARG A 227 27.45 3.19 -16.81
N MET A 228 27.23 4.46 -16.46
CA MET A 228 25.97 5.13 -16.80
C MET A 228 25.92 5.49 -18.29
N GLY A 229 27.01 6.00 -18.85
CA GLY A 229 27.13 6.26 -20.29
C GLY A 229 27.04 4.98 -21.12
N GLU A 230 27.66 3.89 -20.67
CA GLU A 230 27.57 2.59 -21.35
C GLU A 230 26.15 2.01 -21.30
N LEU A 231 25.45 2.14 -20.16
CA LEU A 231 24.04 1.76 -20.05
C LEU A 231 23.20 2.58 -21.03
N GLU A 232 23.38 3.90 -21.09
CA GLU A 232 22.65 4.75 -22.01
C GLU A 232 22.88 4.36 -23.48
N ARG A 233 24.14 4.08 -23.84
CA ARG A 233 24.50 3.62 -25.19
C ARG A 233 23.81 2.31 -25.56
N ARG A 234 23.77 1.33 -24.65
CA ARG A 234 23.10 0.04 -24.87
C ARG A 234 21.59 0.18 -24.95
N LEU A 235 20.99 0.99 -24.08
CA LEU A 235 19.55 1.24 -24.12
C LEU A 235 19.12 1.94 -25.40
N ARG A 236 19.92 2.90 -25.90
CA ARG A 236 19.64 3.54 -27.20
C ARG A 236 19.62 2.52 -28.34
N ARG A 237 20.51 1.52 -28.33
CA ARG A 237 20.49 0.42 -29.32
C ARG A 237 19.22 -0.43 -29.24
N ASP A 238 18.61 -0.52 -28.06
CA ASP A 238 17.32 -1.20 -27.85
C ASP A 238 16.10 -0.29 -28.14
N GLY A 239 16.33 0.94 -28.62
CA GLY A 239 15.29 1.93 -28.89
C GLY A 239 14.74 2.61 -27.63
N ILE A 240 15.51 2.61 -26.54
CA ILE A 240 15.15 3.21 -25.24
C ILE A 240 16.11 4.35 -24.94
N GLU A 241 15.62 5.58 -24.96
CA GLU A 241 16.40 6.77 -24.61
C GLU A 241 16.24 7.09 -23.11
N LEU A 242 17.36 7.35 -22.45
CA LEU A 242 17.39 7.90 -21.09
C LEU A 242 17.40 9.43 -21.16
N ALA A 243 16.55 10.06 -20.37
CA ALA A 243 16.50 11.51 -20.23
C ALA A 243 16.23 11.92 -18.79
N LYS A 244 16.47 13.18 -18.45
CA LYS A 244 15.99 13.79 -17.20
C LYS A 244 14.63 14.45 -17.44
N SER A 245 13.67 14.19 -16.56
CA SER A 245 12.40 14.93 -16.52
C SER A 245 12.61 16.34 -15.96
N LYS A 246 11.63 17.23 -16.14
CA LYS A 246 11.64 18.61 -15.57
C LYS A 246 11.93 18.64 -14.06
N GLY A 247 11.53 17.61 -13.32
CA GLY A 247 11.78 17.45 -11.88
C GLY A 247 13.03 16.64 -11.53
N GLY A 248 13.99 16.50 -12.44
CA GLY A 248 15.27 15.80 -12.21
C GLY A 248 15.19 14.27 -12.15
N SER A 249 14.00 13.68 -12.17
CA SER A 249 13.84 12.22 -12.17
C SER A 249 14.25 11.61 -13.51
N LEU A 250 14.90 10.44 -13.47
CA LEU A 250 15.24 9.66 -14.67
C LEU A 250 13.98 9.23 -15.42
N GLN A 251 13.99 9.39 -16.73
CA GLN A 251 12.88 9.12 -17.64
C GLN A 251 13.34 8.24 -18.79
N TYR A 252 12.53 7.25 -19.11
CA TYR A 252 12.70 6.32 -20.23
C TYR A 252 11.75 6.74 -21.35
N ARG A 253 12.30 6.89 -22.55
CA ARG A 253 11.53 7.24 -23.74
C ARG A 253 11.69 6.13 -24.77
N PHE A 254 10.58 5.66 -25.32
CA PHE A 254 10.59 4.57 -26.29
C PHE A 254 9.38 4.66 -27.22
N PRO A 255 9.51 4.19 -28.48
CA PRO A 255 8.39 4.11 -29.41
C PRO A 255 7.27 3.24 -28.84
N SER A 256 6.04 3.74 -28.88
CA SER A 256 4.87 3.03 -28.39
C SER A 256 3.88 2.82 -29.53
N LYS A 257 3.68 1.56 -29.91
CA LYS A 257 2.68 1.14 -30.89
C LYS A 257 1.28 1.53 -30.43
N SER A 258 1.02 1.44 -29.12
CA SER A 258 -0.29 1.80 -28.55
C SER A 258 -0.60 3.30 -28.60
N LEU A 259 0.42 4.16 -28.60
CA LEU A 259 0.25 5.62 -28.65
C LEU A 259 0.50 6.20 -30.05
N GLY A 260 1.03 5.41 -30.99
CA GLY A 260 1.54 5.91 -32.27
C GLY A 260 2.66 6.95 -32.13
N ALA A 261 3.25 7.07 -30.95
CA ALA A 261 4.15 8.16 -30.56
C ALA A 261 5.17 7.69 -29.52
N VAL A 262 6.14 8.55 -29.19
CA VAL A 262 7.12 8.29 -28.14
C VAL A 262 6.45 8.34 -26.76
N ARG A 263 6.46 7.20 -26.07
CA ARG A 263 6.00 7.09 -24.69
C ARG A 263 7.11 7.55 -23.75
N LYS A 264 6.75 8.34 -22.74
CA LYS A 264 7.66 8.86 -21.72
C LYS A 264 7.26 8.29 -20.35
N VAL A 265 8.15 7.55 -19.71
CA VAL A 265 7.88 6.90 -18.41
C VAL A 265 9.00 7.24 -17.43
N ASN A 266 8.66 7.86 -16.29
CA ASN A 266 9.64 8.10 -15.23
C ASN A 266 10.03 6.78 -14.57
N GLY A 267 11.29 6.64 -14.15
CA GLY A 267 11.84 5.42 -13.58
C GLY A 267 11.05 4.84 -12.40
N GLY A 268 10.67 5.69 -11.45
CA GLY A 268 9.81 5.26 -10.34
C GLY A 268 8.41 4.77 -10.77
N ARG A 269 7.94 5.18 -11.95
CA ARG A 269 6.68 4.73 -12.55
C ARG A 269 6.85 3.49 -13.42
N LEU A 270 8.05 3.28 -13.98
CA LEU A 270 8.40 2.07 -14.70
C LEU A 270 8.46 0.87 -13.73
N GLY A 271 8.82 1.12 -12.47
CA GLY A 271 8.77 0.15 -11.37
C GLY A 271 10.14 -0.46 -11.09
N PHE A 272 10.18 -1.78 -10.95
CA PHE A 272 11.40 -2.55 -10.73
C PHE A 272 11.34 -3.90 -11.48
N ALA A 273 12.48 -4.56 -11.59
CA ALA A 273 12.60 -5.96 -11.96
C ALA A 273 13.43 -6.69 -10.90
N VAL A 274 13.24 -8.01 -10.80
CA VAL A 274 14.07 -8.87 -9.95
C VAL A 274 14.78 -9.82 -10.88
N ASP A 275 16.11 -9.84 -10.83
CA ASP A 275 16.88 -10.85 -11.53
C ASP A 275 16.67 -12.21 -10.85
N ARG A 276 16.20 -13.21 -11.61
CA ARG A 276 15.82 -14.51 -11.03
C ARG A 276 17.03 -15.36 -10.65
N SER A 277 18.18 -15.12 -11.27
CA SER A 277 19.39 -15.92 -11.04
C SER A 277 20.14 -15.46 -9.77
N THR A 278 20.16 -14.16 -9.51
CA THR A 278 20.90 -13.54 -8.40
C THR A 278 19.99 -13.03 -7.27
N GLY A 279 18.69 -12.90 -7.51
CA GLY A 279 17.74 -12.26 -6.59
C GLY A 279 17.89 -10.73 -6.52
N ILE A 280 18.80 -10.12 -7.29
CA ILE A 280 19.04 -8.67 -7.23
C ILE A 280 17.81 -7.92 -7.74
N THR A 281 17.35 -6.97 -6.92
CA THR A 281 16.26 -6.07 -7.30
C THR A 281 16.79 -4.84 -8.03
N VAL A 282 16.38 -4.67 -9.28
CA VAL A 282 16.73 -3.55 -10.15
C VAL A 282 15.61 -2.51 -10.14
N ARG A 283 15.80 -1.40 -9.41
CA ARG A 283 14.89 -0.25 -9.45
C ARG A 283 15.33 0.71 -10.56
N PHE A 284 14.40 1.12 -11.43
CA PHE A 284 14.71 1.97 -12.61
C PHE A 284 14.88 3.46 -12.29
N THR A 285 15.28 3.80 -11.06
CA THR A 285 15.64 5.17 -10.67
C THR A 285 17.16 5.32 -10.74
N LEU A 286 17.68 6.55 -10.84
CA LEU A 286 19.14 6.77 -10.90
C LEU A 286 19.89 6.06 -9.76
N ARG A 287 19.43 6.24 -8.51
CA ARG A 287 20.00 5.55 -7.34
C ARG A 287 19.81 4.03 -7.41
N GLY A 288 18.66 3.57 -7.90
CA GLY A 288 18.36 2.15 -8.06
C GLY A 288 19.29 1.45 -9.05
N ILE A 289 19.56 2.09 -10.19
CA ILE A 289 20.51 1.61 -11.21
C ILE A 289 21.91 1.52 -10.60
N ALA A 290 22.39 2.60 -9.98
CA ALA A 290 23.73 2.63 -9.39
C ALA A 290 23.92 1.62 -8.25
N THR A 291 22.84 1.25 -7.56
CA THR A 291 22.86 0.20 -6.52
C THR A 291 22.92 -1.19 -7.15
N ALA A 292 22.07 -1.45 -8.16
CA ALA A 292 22.04 -2.72 -8.86
C ALA A 292 23.37 -2.99 -9.60
N MET A 293 23.93 -2.00 -10.29
CA MET A 293 25.23 -2.14 -10.98
C MET A 293 26.35 -2.51 -10.01
N ARG A 294 26.39 -1.90 -8.82
CA ARG A 294 27.37 -2.25 -7.79
C ARG A 294 27.18 -3.67 -7.28
N ALA A 295 25.94 -4.09 -7.02
CA ALA A 295 25.65 -5.45 -6.60
C ALA A 295 26.08 -6.49 -7.64
N PHE A 296 25.82 -6.25 -8.93
CA PHE A 296 26.27 -7.13 -10.01
C PHE A 296 27.80 -7.16 -10.14
N TRP A 297 28.46 -6.02 -9.96
CA TRP A 297 29.92 -5.95 -9.96
C TRP A 297 30.54 -6.72 -8.78
N GLU A 298 29.98 -6.61 -7.59
CA GLU A 298 30.43 -7.36 -6.41
C GLU A 298 30.23 -8.86 -6.56
N LEU A 299 29.12 -9.30 -7.18
CA LEU A 299 28.91 -10.71 -7.51
C LEU A 299 29.96 -11.22 -8.49
N GLU A 300 30.25 -10.46 -9.54
CA GLU A 300 31.27 -10.81 -10.52
C GLU A 300 32.65 -10.93 -9.87
N ARG A 301 33.00 -9.97 -8.99
CA ARG A 301 34.26 -9.99 -8.23
C ARG A 301 34.37 -11.24 -7.33
N LYS A 302 33.32 -11.58 -6.58
CA LYS A 302 33.31 -12.77 -5.70
C LYS A 302 33.39 -14.08 -6.48
N ALA A 303 32.73 -14.15 -7.65
CA ALA A 303 32.82 -15.33 -8.51
C ALA A 303 34.26 -15.59 -8.98
N LEU A 304 35.03 -14.52 -9.24
CA LEU A 304 36.44 -14.59 -9.61
C LEU A 304 37.35 -14.98 -8.44
N GLU A 305 37.13 -14.40 -7.26
CA GLU A 305 37.89 -14.78 -6.04
C GLU A 305 37.72 -16.28 -5.73
N ASN A 306 36.51 -16.82 -5.93
CA ASN A 306 36.22 -18.24 -5.75
C ASN A 306 36.76 -19.15 -6.88
N GLN A 307 37.05 -18.60 -8.06
CA GLN A 307 37.72 -19.34 -9.14
C GLN A 307 39.22 -19.40 -8.90
N ASN A 308 39.84 -18.29 -8.52
CA ASN A 308 41.27 -18.23 -8.25
C ASN A 308 41.67 -19.02 -6.99
N GLY A 309 40.79 -19.17 -6.00
CA GLY A 309 41.05 -19.98 -4.80
C GLY A 309 40.79 -21.49 -4.95
N ARG A 310 40.51 -21.97 -6.18
CA ARG A 310 40.42 -23.42 -6.49
C ARG A 310 41.62 -23.95 -7.26
N ASP A 311 42.55 -23.07 -7.63
CA ASP A 311 43.79 -23.40 -8.34
C ASP A 311 45.02 -23.39 -7.41
N ASP A 312 44.81 -23.26 -6.08
CA ASP A 312 45.80 -23.46 -5.00
C ASP A 312 45.50 -24.77 -4.23
#